data_AF-A0A6A6VD79-F1
#
_entry.id   AF-A0A6A6VD79-F1
#
_cell.length_a   1.000
_cell.length_b   1.000
_cell.length_c   1.000
_cell.angle_alpha   90.00
_cell.angle_beta   90.00
_cell.angle_gamma   90.00
#
_symmetry.space_group_name_H-M   'P 1'
#
loop_
_entity.id
_entity.type
_entity.pdbx_description
1 polymer ?
#
loop_
_entity_poly.entity_id
_entity_poly.type
_entity_poly.pdbx_seq_one_letter_code
_entity_poly.pdbx_strand_id
1 'polypeptide(L)'
;MRALGALFLLFACVLAIKPSDHAPLRRRTQELDIRTHNSEQHSEISLFPRAPQGGQGGRKKKECKDCKRCTGNTVRHRRKCRLCVPCPAKTKADPTHQSCVPQTADGKKPQDKKQRFDDKKKQRRAEFKEKKFENFDKKLGKAKTKYQSKQQQKKQEKEREKQEKERQRERERQKERNRERNARNQKRAGWCWAILAEGGAWVAADYEGVTQDDINGLTALWPEGVPEPVEAEIPEWVLDVYPKPVIEVPQVDIAGFAGIINAISKLFNAAKPAASEAFQALKNLKPAGRPSDKAIQGASKSGFVGKVLKDQRFRDCISATAGAAAAAGVAGVAQKSTEFILYDGETPYVWNIDFSRKKEDIFPSPANANGGKQIRVYDSTEEDGHFDPGGTGEHFTYSDYKPHRNRLQYERCNAVKTWDASGFTDNRISAIGVDNGCCAMYDDENCAGNSLLFTMANREDGNLKNKHNDAISGIWCTFNVDCTGRP
;
A
#
# COMPACT_ATOMS: atom_id res chain seq x y z
N MET A 1 -67.29 -12.27 30.36
CA MET A 1 -67.46 -12.83 29.00
C MET A 1 -67.32 -11.70 27.99
N ARG A 2 -66.49 -11.91 26.95
CA ARG A 2 -66.09 -11.01 25.85
C ARG A 2 -64.93 -10.03 26.14
N ALA A 3 -63.72 -10.47 25.81
CA ALA A 3 -62.78 -9.80 24.90
C ALA A 3 -61.41 -10.51 24.98
N LEU A 4 -61.30 -11.62 24.24
CA LEU A 4 -60.07 -12.38 23.99
C LEU A 4 -59.91 -12.41 22.47
N GLY A 5 -58.73 -12.06 21.97
CA GLY A 5 -58.33 -12.38 20.60
C GLY A 5 -57.83 -11.20 19.78
N ALA A 6 -56.51 -10.97 19.83
CA ALA A 6 -55.70 -10.50 18.69
C ALA A 6 -54.22 -10.39 19.12
N LEU A 7 -53.52 -11.53 19.30
CA LEU A 7 -52.06 -11.51 19.41
C LEU A 7 -51.43 -12.84 18.99
N PHE A 8 -51.68 -13.28 17.76
CA PHE A 8 -50.95 -14.38 17.12
C PHE A 8 -51.08 -14.18 15.61
N LEU A 9 -50.07 -13.59 14.96
CA LEU A 9 -49.78 -13.71 13.50
C LEU A 9 -48.59 -12.83 13.05
N LEU A 10 -47.41 -12.94 13.67
CA LEU A 10 -46.16 -12.40 13.10
C LEU A 10 -44.94 -13.28 13.44
N PHE A 11 -45.02 -14.58 13.12
CA PHE A 11 -43.85 -15.48 13.16
C PHE A 11 -43.95 -16.55 12.07
N ALA A 12 -43.85 -16.13 10.80
CA ALA A 12 -43.66 -17.04 9.68
C ALA A 12 -43.24 -16.26 8.42
N CYS A 13 -41.98 -15.81 8.32
CA CYS A 13 -41.39 -15.43 7.02
C CYS A 13 -39.87 -15.11 7.07
N VAL A 14 -39.00 -16.04 7.47
CA VAL A 14 -37.58 -16.04 6.99
C VAL A 14 -36.98 -17.44 7.10
N LEU A 15 -37.20 -18.33 6.12
CA LEU A 15 -36.29 -19.46 5.86
C LEU A 15 -36.41 -19.87 4.38
N ALA A 16 -35.62 -19.23 3.52
CA ALA A 16 -35.23 -19.75 2.21
C ALA A 16 -34.09 -18.91 1.62
N ILE A 17 -32.85 -19.12 2.09
CA ILE A 17 -31.66 -18.65 1.37
C ILE A 17 -30.97 -19.90 0.79
N LYS A 18 -30.96 -19.97 -0.54
CA LYS A 18 -30.22 -20.96 -1.33
C LYS A 18 -28.70 -20.77 -1.15
N PRO A 19 -27.89 -21.85 -1.18
CA PRO A 19 -26.44 -21.70 -1.29
C PRO A 19 -26.08 -21.25 -2.71
N SER A 20 -25.32 -20.15 -2.81
CA SER A 20 -24.72 -19.69 -4.07
C SER A 20 -23.39 -20.41 -4.30
N ASP A 21 -23.30 -21.11 -5.42
CA ASP A 21 -22.08 -21.69 -5.96
C ASP A 21 -20.98 -20.64 -6.15
N HIS A 22 -19.88 -20.78 -5.42
CA HIS A 22 -18.64 -20.08 -5.72
C HIS A 22 -17.71 -21.00 -6.52
N ALA A 23 -17.66 -20.79 -7.83
CA ALA A 23 -16.62 -21.31 -8.70
C ALA A 23 -15.28 -20.58 -8.43
N PRO A 24 -14.12 -21.27 -8.50
CA PRO A 24 -12.83 -20.67 -8.21
C PRO A 24 -12.29 -19.86 -9.40
N LEU A 25 -11.99 -18.58 -9.16
CA LEU A 25 -11.21 -17.72 -10.03
C LEU A 25 -9.79 -18.27 -10.22
N ARG A 26 -9.52 -18.83 -11.42
CA ARG A 26 -8.17 -19.15 -11.89
C ARG A 26 -7.34 -17.88 -12.00
N ARG A 27 -6.22 -17.86 -11.27
CA ARG A 27 -5.14 -16.86 -11.38
C ARG A 27 -4.56 -16.87 -12.80
N ARG A 28 -4.57 -15.71 -13.46
CA ARG A 28 -3.63 -15.40 -14.56
C ARG A 28 -2.32 -14.96 -13.93
N THR A 29 -1.31 -15.82 -14.01
CA THR A 29 0.10 -15.42 -13.88
C THR A 29 0.49 -14.61 -15.12
N GLN A 30 0.76 -13.32 -14.93
CA GLN A 30 1.53 -12.52 -15.88
C GLN A 30 3.01 -12.72 -15.56
N GLU A 31 3.73 -13.37 -16.47
CA GLU A 31 5.19 -13.31 -16.54
C GLU A 31 5.59 -11.88 -16.94
N LEU A 32 6.32 -11.22 -16.04
CA LEU A 32 7.03 -9.98 -16.31
C LEU A 32 8.51 -10.33 -16.35
N ASP A 33 8.97 -10.69 -17.55
CA ASP A 33 10.38 -10.93 -17.82
C ASP A 33 11.02 -9.60 -18.23
N ILE A 34 11.76 -9.00 -17.29
CA ILE A 34 12.62 -7.85 -17.52
C ILE A 34 14.03 -8.38 -17.72
N ARG A 35 14.48 -8.48 -18.98
CA ARG A 35 15.91 -8.51 -19.30
C ARG A 35 16.24 -7.63 -20.51
N THR A 36 16.97 -6.58 -20.18
CA THR A 36 17.77 -5.70 -21.03
C THR A 36 18.76 -6.47 -21.90
N HIS A 37 18.83 -6.14 -23.19
CA HIS A 37 20.12 -5.90 -23.88
C HIS A 37 19.91 -5.11 -25.19
N ASN A 38 20.52 -3.91 -25.22
CA ASN A 38 20.86 -3.19 -26.42
C ASN A 38 22.10 -3.83 -27.05
N SER A 39 22.11 -4.02 -28.37
CA SER A 39 23.33 -4.05 -29.19
C SER A 39 22.96 -3.75 -30.64
N GLU A 40 23.58 -2.69 -31.14
CA GLU A 40 23.45 -2.10 -32.47
C GLU A 40 24.00 -3.05 -33.56
N GLN A 41 23.32 -3.17 -34.71
CA GLN A 41 23.97 -3.42 -35.99
C GLN A 41 23.17 -2.78 -37.14
N HIS A 42 23.76 -1.79 -37.80
CA HIS A 42 23.35 -1.33 -39.12
C HIS A 42 24.60 -1.11 -39.99
N SER A 43 24.43 -1.46 -41.26
CA SER A 43 25.15 -1.04 -42.48
C SER A 43 26.35 -1.86 -42.95
N GLU A 44 26.08 -2.70 -43.96
CA GLU A 44 27.01 -3.03 -45.04
C GLU A 44 26.51 -2.36 -46.33
N ILE A 45 27.35 -1.53 -46.96
CA ILE A 45 27.23 -1.11 -48.37
C ILE A 45 28.63 -1.27 -48.98
N SER A 46 28.73 -2.09 -50.02
CA SER A 46 29.97 -2.41 -50.73
C SER A 46 30.29 -1.40 -51.85
N LEU A 47 31.60 -1.20 -52.08
CA LEU A 47 32.18 -0.37 -53.14
C LEU A 47 32.93 -1.27 -54.14
N PHE A 48 32.72 -1.05 -55.44
CA PHE A 48 33.54 -1.56 -56.55
C PHE A 48 34.88 -0.82 -56.67
N PRO A 49 35.93 -1.41 -57.27
CA PRO A 49 36.36 -0.94 -58.60
C PRO A 49 36.95 -1.99 -59.58
N ARG A 50 37.09 -1.54 -60.83
CA ARG A 50 37.49 -2.22 -62.09
C ARG A 50 39.02 -2.39 -62.30
N ALA A 51 39.41 -3.36 -63.13
CA ALA A 51 40.70 -3.51 -63.85
C ALA A 51 40.65 -2.78 -65.24
N PRO A 52 41.59 -2.93 -66.24
CA PRO A 52 42.91 -3.61 -66.36
C PRO A 52 43.99 -2.83 -67.20
N GLN A 53 45.14 -3.47 -67.54
CA GLN A 53 45.99 -3.40 -68.78
C GLN A 53 47.48 -3.65 -68.42
N GLY A 54 48.33 -4.44 -69.10
CA GLY A 54 48.32 -5.03 -70.45
C GLY A 54 49.71 -4.79 -71.09
N GLY A 55 50.65 -5.74 -70.98
CA GLY A 55 52.02 -5.62 -71.49
C GLY A 55 52.27 -6.43 -72.78
N GLN A 56 53.00 -5.87 -73.74
CA GLN A 56 53.46 -6.55 -74.97
C GLN A 56 54.98 -6.40 -75.17
N GLY A 57 55.60 -7.53 -75.54
CA GLY A 57 57.05 -7.74 -75.62
C GLY A 57 57.74 -7.27 -76.92
N GLY A 58 59.04 -6.99 -76.79
CA GLY A 58 59.93 -6.53 -77.86
C GLY A 58 60.62 -7.65 -78.64
N ARG A 59 60.70 -7.49 -79.97
CA ARG A 59 61.57 -8.27 -80.87
C ARG A 59 62.96 -7.65 -80.98
N LYS A 60 64.01 -8.44 -80.74
CA LYS A 60 65.43 -8.03 -80.85
C LYS A 60 65.83 -7.78 -82.31
N LYS A 61 66.44 -6.62 -82.61
CA LYS A 61 67.03 -6.27 -83.92
C LYS A 61 68.40 -6.92 -84.06
N LYS A 62 68.66 -7.58 -85.20
CA LYS A 62 70.00 -8.09 -85.60
C LYS A 62 70.93 -6.91 -85.92
N GLU A 63 72.09 -6.85 -85.28
CA GLU A 63 73.13 -5.85 -85.51
C GLU A 63 73.98 -6.21 -86.74
N CYS A 64 74.07 -5.29 -87.72
CA CYS A 64 74.97 -5.40 -88.88
C CYS A 64 76.41 -5.02 -88.45
N LYS A 65 77.30 -6.01 -88.22
CA LYS A 65 78.67 -5.74 -87.72
C LYS A 65 79.68 -5.25 -88.77
N ASP A 66 79.45 -5.42 -90.08
CA ASP A 66 80.46 -5.10 -91.11
C ASP A 66 79.98 -4.15 -92.21
N CYS A 67 79.78 -2.86 -91.91
CA CYS A 67 79.56 -1.89 -93.02
C CYS A 67 80.37 -0.61 -92.86
N LYS A 68 80.92 -0.16 -94.00
CA LYS A 68 81.74 1.05 -94.15
C LYS A 68 81.01 2.27 -93.56
N ARG A 69 81.76 3.13 -92.84
CA ARG A 69 81.22 4.38 -92.29
C ARG A 69 80.80 5.31 -93.43
N CYS A 70 79.58 5.83 -93.35
CA CYS A 70 79.12 6.89 -94.26
C CYS A 70 79.91 8.16 -93.96
N THR A 71 80.35 8.88 -94.99
CA THR A 71 81.11 10.14 -94.86
C THR A 71 80.25 11.33 -95.30
N GLY A 72 80.51 12.51 -94.75
CA GLY A 72 79.81 13.74 -95.11
C GLY A 72 78.37 13.81 -94.58
N ASN A 73 77.51 14.60 -95.23
CA ASN A 73 76.12 14.79 -94.80
C ASN A 73 75.19 13.65 -95.23
N THR A 74 75.57 12.40 -94.95
CA THR A 74 74.82 11.20 -95.31
C THR A 74 74.60 10.30 -94.09
N VAL A 75 73.48 9.59 -94.05
CA VAL A 75 73.11 8.65 -92.98
C VAL A 75 72.90 7.25 -93.53
N ARG A 76 73.15 6.24 -92.70
CA ARG A 76 73.04 4.84 -93.11
C ARG A 76 71.56 4.46 -93.32
N HIS A 77 71.26 3.83 -94.44
CA HIS A 77 69.90 3.37 -94.72
C HIS A 77 69.50 2.24 -93.77
N ARG A 78 68.38 2.42 -93.04
CA ARG A 78 67.96 1.57 -91.91
C ARG A 78 67.79 0.08 -92.21
N ARG A 79 67.54 -0.27 -93.48
CA ARG A 79 67.37 -1.66 -93.95
C ARG A 79 68.51 -2.18 -94.83
N LYS A 80 69.37 -1.29 -95.34
CA LYS A 80 70.43 -1.63 -96.29
C LYS A 80 71.73 -1.05 -95.75
N CYS A 81 72.37 -1.82 -94.87
CA CYS A 81 73.49 -1.35 -94.04
C CYS A 81 74.71 -0.84 -94.84
N ARG A 82 74.82 -1.13 -96.15
CA ARG A 82 75.88 -0.64 -97.06
C ARG A 82 75.52 0.61 -97.88
N LEU A 83 74.28 1.11 -97.78
CA LEU A 83 73.81 2.27 -98.55
C LEU A 83 73.77 3.51 -97.64
N CYS A 84 74.42 4.60 -98.07
CA CYS A 84 74.39 5.90 -97.40
C CYS A 84 73.46 6.85 -98.17
N VAL A 85 72.57 7.54 -97.47
CA VAL A 85 71.56 8.44 -98.05
C VAL A 85 71.83 9.87 -97.59
N PRO A 86 71.86 10.87 -98.48
CA PRO A 86 72.09 12.26 -98.08
C PRO A 86 70.97 12.77 -97.18
N CYS A 87 71.37 13.59 -96.20
CA CYS A 87 70.42 14.26 -95.33
C CYS A 87 69.67 15.38 -96.08
N PRO A 88 68.36 15.57 -95.82
CA PRO A 88 67.59 16.64 -96.43
C PRO A 88 68.10 18.04 -96.02
N ALA A 89 67.80 19.05 -96.83
CA ALA A 89 68.27 20.42 -96.63
C ALA A 89 67.95 20.95 -95.21
N LYS A 90 68.88 21.71 -94.61
CA LYS A 90 68.84 22.23 -93.22
C LYS A 90 68.94 21.17 -92.12
N THR A 91 69.39 19.96 -92.44
CA THR A 91 69.75 18.92 -91.46
C THR A 91 71.20 18.48 -91.65
N LYS A 92 71.87 18.14 -90.55
CA LYS A 92 73.19 17.50 -90.55
C LYS A 92 73.06 16.06 -90.07
N ALA A 93 73.85 15.15 -90.62
CA ALA A 93 73.99 13.82 -90.06
C ALA A 93 74.47 13.91 -88.60
N ASP A 94 73.82 13.16 -87.71
CA ASP A 94 74.31 12.90 -86.35
C ASP A 94 75.75 12.33 -86.43
N PRO A 95 76.65 12.58 -85.45
CA PRO A 95 78.02 12.02 -85.41
C PRO A 95 78.12 10.51 -85.64
N THR A 96 77.06 9.76 -85.31
CA THR A 96 76.93 8.31 -85.52
C THR A 96 76.47 7.92 -86.94
N HIS A 97 76.12 8.90 -87.78
CA HIS A 97 75.56 8.75 -89.12
C HIS A 97 74.30 7.85 -89.18
N GLN A 98 73.52 7.79 -88.10
CA GLN A 98 72.30 6.96 -88.04
C GLN A 98 71.01 7.73 -88.32
N SER A 99 71.00 9.05 -88.12
CA SER A 99 69.85 9.92 -88.33
C SER A 99 70.29 11.33 -88.72
N CYS A 100 69.41 12.07 -89.41
CA CYS A 100 69.65 13.47 -89.74
C CYS A 100 68.99 14.33 -88.68
N VAL A 101 69.75 15.23 -88.05
CA VAL A 101 69.27 16.16 -87.03
C VAL A 101 69.19 17.58 -87.61
N PRO A 102 68.16 18.38 -87.24
CA PRO A 102 68.05 19.76 -87.69
C PRO A 102 69.28 20.58 -87.33
N GLN A 103 69.81 21.37 -88.28
CA GLN A 103 70.78 22.42 -87.95
C GLN A 103 70.06 23.49 -87.15
N THR A 104 70.15 23.44 -85.83
CA THR A 104 69.75 24.57 -84.99
C THR A 104 70.72 25.72 -85.26
N ALA A 105 70.24 26.73 -85.98
CA ALA A 105 70.90 28.03 -86.03
C ALA A 105 70.95 28.57 -84.60
N ASP A 106 72.16 28.98 -84.22
CA ASP A 106 72.48 29.73 -83.01
C ASP A 106 72.30 29.01 -81.67
N GLY A 107 73.44 28.67 -81.07
CA GLY A 107 73.58 28.20 -79.70
C GLY A 107 73.18 29.23 -78.65
N LYS A 108 71.89 29.55 -78.54
CA LYS A 108 71.29 30.18 -77.35
C LYS A 108 70.29 29.21 -76.71
N LYS A 109 70.68 28.66 -75.56
CA LYS A 109 69.91 27.72 -74.74
C LYS A 109 68.50 28.29 -74.40
N PRO A 110 67.40 27.63 -74.82
CA PRO A 110 66.04 28.01 -74.45
C PRO A 110 65.59 27.28 -73.17
N GLN A 111 66.42 27.21 -72.13
CA GLN A 111 66.07 26.49 -70.89
C GLN A 111 65.41 27.39 -69.82
N ASP A 112 65.65 28.70 -69.80
CA ASP A 112 65.21 29.53 -68.67
C ASP A 112 63.74 30.01 -68.70
N LYS A 113 63.09 30.10 -69.87
CA LYS A 113 61.69 30.60 -69.93
C LYS A 113 60.64 29.52 -69.66
N LYS A 114 60.92 28.26 -70.01
CA LYS A 114 59.99 27.14 -69.78
C LYS A 114 59.96 26.73 -68.30
N GLN A 115 61.14 26.73 -67.67
CA GLN A 115 61.29 26.38 -66.26
C GLN A 115 60.56 27.39 -65.34
N ARG A 116 60.69 28.70 -65.62
CA ARG A 116 59.92 29.74 -64.89
C ARG A 116 58.41 29.61 -65.01
N PHE A 117 57.89 29.12 -66.14
CA PHE A 117 56.44 28.98 -66.34
C PHE A 117 55.88 27.73 -65.65
N ASP A 118 56.63 26.63 -65.71
CA ASP A 118 56.27 25.37 -65.04
C ASP A 118 56.37 25.51 -63.51
N ASP A 119 57.38 26.23 -63.00
CA ASP A 119 57.52 26.50 -61.56
C ASP A 119 56.38 27.40 -61.04
N LYS A 120 56.01 28.47 -61.77
CA LYS A 120 54.89 29.34 -61.41
C LYS A 120 53.53 28.62 -61.44
N LYS A 121 53.36 27.68 -62.37
CA LYS A 121 52.16 26.83 -62.45
C LYS A 121 52.11 25.80 -61.32
N LYS A 122 53.25 25.25 -60.93
CA LYS A 122 53.38 24.32 -59.80
C LYS A 122 53.11 25.02 -58.46
N GLN A 123 53.61 26.24 -58.29
CA GLN A 123 53.36 27.09 -57.12
C GLN A 123 51.88 27.44 -56.97
N ARG A 124 51.21 27.88 -58.06
CA ARG A 124 49.77 28.15 -58.04
C ARG A 124 48.91 26.91 -57.75
N ARG A 125 49.33 25.72 -58.21
CA ARG A 125 48.64 24.45 -57.87
C ARG A 125 48.84 24.06 -56.41
N ALA A 126 49.99 24.35 -55.83
CA ALA A 126 50.26 24.12 -54.41
C ALA A 126 49.41 25.07 -53.54
N GLU A 127 49.44 26.38 -53.80
CA GLU A 127 48.61 27.37 -53.10
C GLU A 127 47.11 27.07 -53.21
N PHE A 128 46.64 26.64 -54.39
CA PHE A 128 45.23 26.28 -54.56
C PHE A 128 44.85 25.02 -53.77
N LYS A 129 45.75 24.03 -53.68
CA LYS A 129 45.52 22.84 -52.84
C LYS A 129 45.49 23.23 -51.36
N GLU A 130 46.45 24.03 -50.91
CA GLU A 130 46.56 24.47 -49.51
C GLU A 130 45.33 25.27 -49.07
N LYS A 131 44.91 26.28 -49.86
CA LYS A 131 43.66 27.03 -49.61
C LYS A 131 42.40 26.18 -49.66
N LYS A 132 42.38 25.12 -50.49
CA LYS A 132 41.25 24.19 -50.56
C LYS A 132 41.19 23.28 -49.32
N PHE A 133 42.34 22.85 -48.80
CA PHE A 133 42.43 22.09 -47.55
C PHE A 133 42.06 22.94 -46.33
N GLU A 134 42.57 24.17 -46.21
CA GLU A 134 42.19 25.07 -45.10
C GLU A 134 40.68 25.35 -45.05
N ASN A 135 40.05 25.58 -46.22
CA ASN A 135 38.61 25.78 -46.29
C ASN A 135 37.81 24.51 -45.97
N PHE A 136 38.37 23.34 -46.27
CA PHE A 136 37.76 22.06 -45.93
C PHE A 136 37.84 21.79 -44.43
N ASP A 137 38.99 22.04 -43.80
CA ASP A 137 39.18 21.90 -42.36
C ASP A 137 38.33 22.89 -41.57
N LYS A 138 38.22 24.15 -42.03
CA LYS A 138 37.30 25.13 -41.43
C LYS A 138 35.84 24.68 -41.53
N LYS A 139 35.42 24.05 -42.64
CA LYS A 139 34.07 23.49 -42.78
C LYS A 139 33.85 22.26 -41.88
N LEU A 140 34.84 21.38 -41.78
CA LEU A 140 34.81 20.21 -40.90
C LEU A 140 34.77 20.60 -39.42
N GLY A 141 35.54 21.60 -39.02
CA GLY A 141 35.50 22.18 -37.67
C GLY A 141 34.11 22.69 -37.33
N LYS A 142 33.52 23.55 -38.18
CA LYS A 142 32.15 24.05 -37.99
C LYS A 142 31.10 22.93 -37.94
N ALA A 143 31.24 21.89 -38.75
CA ALA A 143 30.34 20.74 -38.73
C ALA A 143 30.46 19.91 -37.44
N LYS A 144 31.70 19.67 -36.95
CA LYS A 144 31.95 18.98 -35.68
C LYS A 144 31.39 19.76 -34.49
N THR A 145 31.61 21.07 -34.43
CA THR A 145 31.07 21.93 -33.35
C THR A 145 29.54 21.94 -33.36
N LYS A 146 28.91 22.03 -34.54
CA LYS A 146 27.44 21.96 -34.67
C LYS A 146 26.87 20.60 -34.28
N TYR A 147 27.60 19.52 -34.59
CA TYR A 147 27.21 18.17 -34.16
C TYR A 147 27.32 17.99 -32.65
N GLN A 148 28.41 18.46 -32.04
CA GLN A 148 28.60 18.43 -30.59
C GLN A 148 27.56 19.27 -29.85
N SER A 149 27.22 20.47 -30.34
CA SER A 149 26.18 21.29 -29.70
C SER A 149 24.80 20.64 -29.80
N LYS A 150 24.46 20.02 -30.95
CA LYS A 150 23.21 19.24 -31.09
C LYS A 150 23.16 18.03 -30.17
N GLN A 151 24.28 17.32 -29.99
CA GLN A 151 24.41 16.21 -29.05
C GLN A 151 24.20 16.68 -27.61
N GLN A 152 24.82 17.79 -27.21
CA GLN A 152 24.64 18.37 -25.87
C GLN A 152 23.19 18.84 -25.64
N GLN A 153 22.57 19.50 -26.62
CA GLN A 153 21.17 19.91 -26.55
C GLN A 153 20.23 18.71 -26.38
N LYS A 154 20.41 17.65 -27.20
CA LYS A 154 19.62 16.41 -27.05
C LYS A 154 19.82 15.75 -25.69
N LYS A 155 21.03 15.80 -25.13
CA LYS A 155 21.31 15.25 -23.80
C LYS A 155 20.59 16.06 -22.71
N GLN A 156 20.65 17.40 -22.78
CA GLN A 156 19.95 18.29 -21.84
C GLN A 156 18.42 18.15 -21.93
N GLU A 157 17.88 18.00 -23.14
CA GLU A 157 16.45 17.80 -23.36
C GLU A 157 15.96 16.47 -22.76
N LYS A 158 16.69 15.37 -23.00
CA LYS A 158 16.40 14.07 -22.38
C LYS A 158 16.48 14.13 -20.84
N GLU A 159 17.41 14.89 -20.29
CA GLU A 159 17.57 15.04 -18.85
C GLU A 159 16.43 15.85 -18.22
N ARG A 160 15.98 16.93 -18.89
CA ARG A 160 14.77 17.69 -18.49
C ARG A 160 13.51 16.83 -18.55
N GLU A 161 13.32 16.07 -19.63
CA GLU A 161 12.17 15.17 -19.78
C GLU A 161 12.17 14.09 -18.67
N LYS A 162 13.34 13.55 -18.33
CA LYS A 162 13.49 12.58 -17.23
C LYS A 162 13.13 13.22 -15.87
N GLN A 163 13.63 14.42 -15.59
CA GLN A 163 13.31 15.15 -14.35
C GLN A 163 11.82 15.49 -14.24
N GLU A 164 11.19 15.89 -15.34
CA GLU A 164 9.75 16.19 -15.37
C GLU A 164 8.91 14.93 -15.12
N LYS A 165 9.25 13.81 -15.77
CA LYS A 165 8.61 12.50 -15.50
C LYS A 165 8.78 12.05 -14.06
N GLU A 166 9.94 12.27 -13.45
CA GLU A 166 10.20 11.94 -12.05
C GLU A 166 9.36 12.81 -11.09
N ARG A 167 9.30 14.12 -11.32
CA ARG A 167 8.42 15.03 -10.57
C ARG A 167 6.95 14.67 -10.71
N GLN A 168 6.51 14.25 -11.90
CA GLN A 168 5.12 13.82 -12.10
C GLN A 168 4.82 12.55 -11.30
N ARG A 169 5.71 11.54 -11.34
CA ARG A 169 5.58 10.31 -10.54
C ARG A 169 5.57 10.59 -9.05
N GLU A 170 6.40 11.51 -8.57
CA GLU A 170 6.44 11.90 -7.17
C GLU A 170 5.13 12.58 -6.73
N ARG A 171 4.58 13.48 -7.56
CA ARG A 171 3.27 14.10 -7.32
C ARG A 171 2.14 13.06 -7.30
N GLU A 172 2.18 12.07 -8.18
CA GLU A 172 1.21 10.97 -8.20
C GLU A 172 1.30 10.11 -6.93
N ARG A 173 2.51 9.69 -6.53
CA ARG A 173 2.74 8.96 -5.26
C ARG A 173 2.34 9.75 -4.03
N GLN A 174 2.56 11.07 -4.02
CA GLN A 174 2.13 11.92 -2.91
C GLN A 174 0.60 12.05 -2.88
N LYS A 175 -0.06 12.18 -4.04
CA LYS A 175 -1.53 12.16 -4.15
C LYS A 175 -2.10 10.83 -3.67
N GLU A 176 -1.48 9.71 -4.03
CA GLU A 176 -1.90 8.36 -3.61
C GLU A 176 -1.76 8.19 -2.10
N ARG A 177 -0.59 8.49 -1.52
CA ARG A 177 -0.39 8.46 -0.06
C ARG A 177 -1.37 9.35 0.69
N ASN A 178 -1.65 10.55 0.17
CA ASN A 178 -2.64 11.44 0.77
C ASN A 178 -4.07 10.86 0.66
N ARG A 179 -4.42 10.21 -0.46
CA ARG A 179 -5.72 9.53 -0.62
C ARG A 179 -5.86 8.37 0.35
N GLU A 180 -4.83 7.55 0.52
CA GLU A 180 -4.82 6.43 1.47
C GLU A 180 -4.91 6.92 2.92
N ARG A 181 -4.13 7.95 3.29
CA ARG A 181 -4.20 8.58 4.61
C ARG A 181 -5.60 9.15 4.87
N ASN A 182 -6.18 9.86 3.90
CA ASN A 182 -7.51 10.43 4.04
C ASN A 182 -8.57 9.33 4.16
N ALA A 183 -8.53 8.28 3.33
CA ALA A 183 -9.46 7.16 3.42
C ALA A 183 -9.38 6.44 4.78
N ARG A 184 -8.20 6.33 5.37
CA ARG A 184 -8.00 5.71 6.70
C ARG A 184 -8.51 6.58 7.84
N ASN A 185 -8.16 7.88 7.85
CA ASN A 185 -8.72 8.85 8.79
C ASN A 185 -10.25 8.86 8.70
N GLN A 186 -10.76 8.69 7.48
CA GLN A 186 -12.17 8.67 7.24
C GLN A 186 -12.90 7.50 7.89
N LYS A 187 -12.39 6.28 7.71
CA LYS A 187 -12.97 5.10 8.36
C LYS A 187 -13.03 5.24 9.88
N ARG A 188 -11.96 5.79 10.48
CA ARG A 188 -11.85 5.91 11.93
C ARG A 188 -12.80 6.92 12.55
N ALA A 189 -12.84 8.12 12.00
CA ALA A 189 -13.72 9.15 12.53
C ALA A 189 -15.19 8.83 12.22
N GLY A 190 -15.47 8.12 11.12
CA GLY A 190 -16.79 7.53 10.87
C GLY A 190 -17.18 6.51 11.93
N TRP A 191 -16.24 5.65 12.34
CA TRP A 191 -16.46 4.70 13.42
C TRP A 191 -16.70 5.38 14.78
N CYS A 192 -15.87 6.35 15.18
CA CYS A 192 -16.07 7.09 16.43
C CYS A 192 -17.41 7.80 16.47
N TRP A 193 -17.84 8.35 15.33
CA TRP A 193 -19.14 8.96 15.21
C TRP A 193 -20.25 7.92 15.36
N ALA A 194 -20.13 6.76 14.70
CA ALA A 194 -21.16 5.71 14.73
C ALA A 194 -21.38 5.16 16.16
N ILE A 195 -20.30 4.87 16.90
CA ILE A 195 -20.41 4.40 18.29
C ILE A 195 -21.06 5.47 19.17
N LEU A 196 -20.60 6.71 19.07
CA LEU A 196 -21.16 7.78 19.90
C LEU A 196 -22.63 8.06 19.53
N ALA A 197 -22.98 7.97 18.25
CA ALA A 197 -24.36 8.11 17.80
C ALA A 197 -25.25 6.99 18.36
N GLU A 198 -24.81 5.73 18.29
CA GLU A 198 -25.52 4.56 18.83
C GLU A 198 -25.62 4.61 20.35
N GLY A 199 -24.58 5.11 21.02
CA GLY A 199 -24.55 5.36 22.45
C GLY A 199 -25.38 6.55 22.93
N GLY A 200 -26.10 7.24 22.04
CA GLY A 200 -26.92 8.40 22.42
C GLY A 200 -26.09 9.61 22.84
N ALA A 201 -24.87 9.76 22.34
CA ALA A 201 -24.04 10.93 22.63
C ALA A 201 -24.69 12.24 22.18
N TRP A 202 -25.54 12.17 21.15
CA TRP A 202 -26.33 13.28 20.62
C TRP A 202 -27.81 12.92 20.64
N VAL A 203 -28.68 13.88 20.96
CA VAL A 203 -30.12 13.64 21.07
C VAL A 203 -30.77 13.64 19.68
N ALA A 204 -31.97 13.06 19.52
CA ALA A 204 -32.69 13.04 18.24
C ALA A 204 -32.80 14.44 17.58
N ALA A 205 -33.02 15.49 18.40
CA ALA A 205 -33.09 16.87 17.93
C ALA A 205 -31.77 17.41 17.34
N ASP A 206 -30.62 16.83 17.70
CA ASP A 206 -29.34 17.19 17.09
C ASP A 206 -29.21 16.66 15.66
N TYR A 207 -29.94 15.58 15.32
CA TYR A 207 -29.98 15.00 13.98
C TYR A 207 -31.04 15.66 13.09
N GLU A 208 -31.99 16.39 13.67
CA GLU A 208 -33.06 17.04 12.93
C GLU A 208 -32.48 18.15 12.04
N GLY A 209 -32.61 17.97 10.72
CA GLY A 209 -32.03 18.88 9.72
C GLY A 209 -30.60 18.57 9.31
N VAL A 210 -30.00 17.46 9.79
CA VAL A 210 -28.71 16.98 9.25
C VAL A 210 -28.93 16.45 7.85
N THR A 211 -28.29 17.09 6.87
CA THR A 211 -28.39 16.67 5.47
C THR A 211 -27.34 15.62 5.14
N GLN A 212 -27.57 14.84 4.08
CA GLN A 212 -26.53 13.93 3.56
C GLN A 212 -25.26 14.68 3.16
N ASP A 213 -25.37 15.94 2.71
CA ASP A 213 -24.22 16.80 2.43
C ASP A 213 -23.43 17.15 3.69
N ASP A 214 -24.09 17.32 4.84
CA ASP A 214 -23.43 17.53 6.13
C ASP A 214 -22.66 16.28 6.57
N ILE A 215 -23.27 15.09 6.43
CA ILE A 215 -22.62 13.81 6.76
C ILE A 215 -21.44 13.57 5.81
N ASN A 216 -21.62 13.78 4.50
CA ASN A 216 -20.56 13.62 3.52
C ASN A 216 -19.43 14.63 3.75
N GLY A 217 -19.75 15.89 4.05
CA GLY A 217 -18.77 16.95 4.31
C GLY A 217 -18.07 16.82 5.66
N LEU A 218 -18.73 16.25 6.67
CA LEU A 218 -18.13 15.93 7.98
C LEU A 218 -16.87 15.07 7.79
N THR A 219 -16.89 14.15 6.82
CA THR A 219 -15.74 13.29 6.53
C THR A 219 -14.49 14.04 6.03
N ALA A 220 -14.66 15.25 5.48
CA ALA A 220 -13.55 16.11 5.06
C ALA A 220 -13.09 17.09 6.14
N LEU A 221 -13.89 17.27 7.20
CA LEU A 221 -13.60 18.19 8.31
C LEU A 221 -13.02 17.47 9.53
N TRP A 222 -12.81 16.16 9.44
CA TRP A 222 -12.14 15.41 10.49
C TRP A 222 -10.72 15.91 10.70
N PRO A 223 -10.26 16.02 11.96
CA PRO A 223 -8.95 16.57 12.27
C PRO A 223 -7.84 15.77 11.57
N GLU A 224 -6.95 16.49 10.87
CA GLU A 224 -5.73 15.91 10.30
C GLU A 224 -4.70 15.60 11.40
N GLY A 225 -3.80 14.64 11.17
CA GLY A 225 -2.70 14.33 12.09
C GLY A 225 -3.02 13.30 13.18
N VAL A 226 -4.18 12.65 13.10
CA VAL A 226 -4.53 11.54 13.98
C VAL A 226 -3.74 10.28 13.57
N PRO A 227 -3.00 9.61 14.48
CA PRO A 227 -2.30 8.36 14.20
C PRO A 227 -3.20 7.27 13.57
N GLU A 228 -2.64 6.48 12.65
CA GLU A 228 -3.38 5.46 11.89
C GLU A 228 -3.88 4.33 12.82
N PRO A 229 -5.15 3.89 12.76
CA PRO A 229 -5.58 2.67 13.44
C PRO A 229 -4.94 1.44 12.78
N VAL A 230 -4.63 0.43 13.58
CA VAL A 230 -3.94 -0.79 13.11
C VAL A 230 -4.84 -1.63 12.19
N GLU A 231 -6.17 -1.60 12.38
CA GLU A 231 -7.15 -2.32 11.54
C GLU A 231 -8.46 -1.53 11.34
N ALA A 232 -9.17 -1.82 10.24
CA ALA A 232 -10.36 -1.09 9.80
C ALA A 232 -11.67 -1.59 10.45
N GLU A 233 -11.67 -2.77 11.06
CA GLU A 233 -12.76 -3.31 11.85
C GLU A 233 -12.28 -3.45 13.29
N ILE A 234 -13.07 -2.97 14.24
CA ILE A 234 -12.79 -3.27 15.64
C ILE A 234 -13.27 -4.67 15.90
N PRO A 235 -12.38 -5.56 16.35
CA PRO A 235 -12.81 -6.89 16.69
C PRO A 235 -13.78 -6.89 17.87
N GLU A 236 -14.79 -7.75 17.84
CA GLU A 236 -15.79 -7.84 18.92
C GLU A 236 -15.16 -8.10 20.30
N TRP A 237 -13.99 -8.74 20.36
CA TRP A 237 -13.27 -9.04 21.61
C TRP A 237 -12.63 -7.82 22.28
N VAL A 238 -12.53 -6.68 21.59
CA VAL A 238 -11.98 -5.43 22.11
C VAL A 238 -13.04 -4.60 22.83
N LEU A 239 -14.32 -4.82 22.53
CA LEU A 239 -15.43 -4.01 23.03
C LEU A 239 -16.19 -4.72 24.16
N ASP A 240 -16.20 -4.12 25.34
CA ASP A 240 -17.06 -4.45 26.48
C ASP A 240 -18.23 -3.49 26.56
N VAL A 241 -19.43 -3.99 26.84
CA VAL A 241 -20.59 -3.14 27.14
C VAL A 241 -21.30 -3.72 28.35
N TYR A 242 -21.36 -2.96 29.44
CA TYR A 242 -22.05 -3.38 30.65
C TYR A 242 -22.84 -2.23 31.28
N PRO A 243 -23.98 -2.50 31.93
CA PRO A 243 -24.69 -1.47 32.69
C PRO A 243 -23.81 -1.00 33.85
N LYS A 244 -23.69 0.31 34.01
CA LYS A 244 -23.07 0.91 35.19
C LYS A 244 -24.12 0.93 36.29
N PRO A 245 -23.87 0.29 37.44
CA PRO A 245 -24.80 0.34 38.56
C PRO A 245 -24.99 1.81 38.95
N VAL A 246 -26.23 2.28 38.89
CA VAL A 246 -26.60 3.57 39.46
C VAL A 246 -26.62 3.34 40.96
N ILE A 247 -25.56 3.73 41.64
CA ILE A 247 -25.63 3.90 43.10
C ILE A 247 -26.61 5.06 43.27
N GLU A 248 -27.86 4.74 43.63
CA GLU A 248 -28.83 5.74 44.06
C GLU A 248 -28.25 6.39 45.32
N VAL A 249 -27.50 7.46 45.13
CA VAL A 249 -27.20 8.37 46.24
C VAL A 249 -28.56 8.92 46.64
N PRO A 250 -29.07 8.65 47.86
CA PRO A 250 -30.38 9.10 48.27
C PRO A 250 -30.48 10.59 47.98
N GLN A 251 -31.43 10.97 47.12
CA GLN A 251 -31.62 12.36 46.74
C GLN A 251 -31.98 13.12 48.01
N VAL A 252 -31.07 13.99 48.45
CA VAL A 252 -31.41 15.02 49.42
C VAL A 252 -32.42 15.91 48.71
N ASP A 253 -33.68 15.90 49.17
CA ASP A 253 -34.79 16.65 48.58
C ASP A 253 -34.47 18.16 48.51
N ILE A 254 -33.91 18.60 47.38
CA ILE A 254 -33.85 20.02 47.01
C ILE A 254 -35.06 20.28 46.14
N ALA A 255 -36.14 20.73 46.79
CA ALA A 255 -37.38 21.14 46.14
C ALA A 255 -37.11 22.22 45.07
N GLY A 256 -37.14 21.86 43.78
CA GLY A 256 -36.99 22.85 42.71
C GLY A 256 -36.94 22.40 41.25
N PHE A 257 -36.82 21.10 40.91
CA PHE A 257 -36.51 20.69 39.53
C PHE A 257 -37.42 19.58 38.92
N ALA A 258 -38.71 19.56 39.26
CA ALA A 258 -39.66 18.53 38.80
C ALA A 258 -40.12 18.65 37.31
N GLY A 259 -39.62 19.63 36.55
CA GLY A 259 -40.12 19.91 35.19
C GLY A 259 -39.40 19.20 34.03
N ILE A 260 -38.20 18.65 34.24
CA ILE A 260 -37.32 18.19 33.14
C ILE A 260 -37.47 16.69 32.84
N ILE A 261 -37.88 15.88 33.82
CA ILE A 261 -37.84 14.41 33.71
C ILE A 261 -38.89 13.86 32.73
N ASN A 262 -40.07 14.48 32.63
CA ASN A 262 -41.16 13.99 31.77
C ASN A 262 -40.99 14.31 30.26
N ALA A 263 -40.07 15.22 29.90
CA ALA A 263 -39.76 15.52 28.50
C ALA A 263 -38.69 14.57 27.92
N ILE A 264 -37.84 14.00 28.80
CA ILE A 264 -36.75 13.10 28.44
C ILE A 264 -37.30 11.74 27.97
N SER A 265 -38.28 11.14 28.64
CA SER A 265 -38.79 9.81 28.24
C SER A 265 -39.42 9.76 26.83
N LYS A 266 -40.04 10.84 26.35
CA LYS A 266 -40.66 10.92 25.01
C LYS A 266 -39.67 11.18 23.88
N LEU A 267 -38.55 11.85 24.14
CA LEU A 267 -37.51 12.14 23.14
C LEU A 267 -36.67 10.91 22.79
N PHE A 268 -36.60 9.92 23.69
CA PHE A 268 -35.61 8.84 23.60
C PHE A 268 -36.14 7.59 22.88
N ASN A 269 -37.45 7.31 22.93
CA ASN A 269 -38.06 6.26 22.08
C ASN A 269 -38.02 6.60 20.57
N ALA A 270 -37.85 7.89 20.22
CA ALA A 270 -37.67 8.33 18.83
C ALA A 270 -36.21 8.25 18.34
N ALA A 271 -35.22 8.10 19.24
CA ALA A 271 -33.80 8.14 18.90
C ALA A 271 -33.24 6.81 18.36
N LYS A 272 -33.78 5.66 18.80
CA LYS A 272 -33.36 4.32 18.34
C LYS A 272 -33.45 4.11 16.81
N PRO A 273 -34.55 4.49 16.11
CA PRO A 273 -34.59 4.38 14.65
C PRO A 273 -33.60 5.32 13.96
N ALA A 274 -33.45 6.56 14.45
CA ALA A 274 -32.54 7.56 13.89
C ALA A 274 -31.06 7.14 13.98
N ALA A 275 -30.64 6.52 15.09
CA ALA A 275 -29.28 5.97 15.24
C ALA A 275 -29.02 4.80 14.27
N SER A 276 -30.01 3.93 14.04
CA SER A 276 -29.87 2.83 13.07
C SER A 276 -29.78 3.32 11.63
N GLU A 277 -30.52 4.39 11.28
CA GLU A 277 -30.46 5.03 9.96
C GLU A 277 -29.14 5.77 9.75
N ALA A 278 -28.64 6.46 10.78
CA ALA A 278 -27.30 7.03 10.81
C ALA A 278 -26.20 5.98 10.59
N PHE A 279 -26.33 4.81 11.24
CA PHE A 279 -25.40 3.68 11.08
C PHE A 279 -25.48 3.07 9.67
N GLN A 280 -26.68 2.93 9.10
CA GLN A 280 -26.89 2.50 7.72
C GLN A 280 -26.32 3.52 6.72
N ALA A 281 -26.52 4.82 6.95
CA ALA A 281 -25.93 5.89 6.14
C ALA A 281 -24.40 5.85 6.16
N LEU A 282 -23.81 5.42 7.28
CA LEU A 282 -22.37 5.26 7.44
C LEU A 282 -21.83 3.97 6.80
N LYS A 283 -22.55 2.85 6.87
CA LYS A 283 -22.26 1.66 6.06
C LYS A 283 -22.31 1.97 4.56
N ASN A 284 -23.16 2.93 4.18
CA ASN A 284 -23.31 3.42 2.80
C ASN A 284 -22.32 4.55 2.44
N LEU A 285 -21.49 5.05 3.36
CA LEU A 285 -20.39 5.96 3.04
C LEU A 285 -19.36 5.17 2.24
N LYS A 286 -19.53 5.17 0.92
CA LYS A 286 -18.56 4.55 0.00
C LYS A 286 -17.18 5.17 0.26
N PRO A 287 -16.13 4.36 0.46
CA PRO A 287 -14.77 4.84 0.76
C PRO A 287 -14.06 5.49 -0.45
N ALA A 288 -14.79 6.06 -1.42
CA ALA A 288 -14.26 6.35 -2.73
C ALA A 288 -14.68 7.73 -3.24
N GLY A 289 -14.14 8.78 -2.64
CA GLY A 289 -14.18 10.12 -3.21
C GLY A 289 -13.91 11.23 -2.21
N ARG A 290 -13.20 12.28 -2.64
CA ARG A 290 -13.22 13.55 -1.91
C ARG A 290 -14.67 14.07 -1.91
N PRO A 291 -15.25 14.44 -0.76
CA PRO A 291 -16.58 15.05 -0.73
C PRO A 291 -16.65 16.28 -1.64
N SER A 292 -17.81 16.55 -2.22
CA SER A 292 -17.98 17.74 -3.07
C SER A 292 -17.70 19.01 -2.27
N ASP A 293 -17.17 20.07 -2.91
CA ASP A 293 -16.89 21.32 -2.20
C ASP A 293 -18.18 21.92 -1.59
N LYS A 294 -19.34 21.63 -2.18
CA LYS A 294 -20.66 21.97 -1.61
C LYS A 294 -20.94 21.21 -0.31
N ALA A 295 -20.65 19.92 -0.26
CA ALA A 295 -20.79 19.12 0.97
C ALA A 295 -19.84 19.62 2.07
N ILE A 296 -18.58 19.93 1.72
CA ILE A 296 -17.61 20.51 2.67
C ILE A 296 -18.13 21.84 3.23
N GLN A 297 -18.64 22.72 2.36
CA GLN A 297 -19.21 24.00 2.79
C GLN A 297 -20.47 23.82 3.63
N GLY A 298 -21.36 22.89 3.27
CA GLY A 298 -22.55 22.54 4.04
C GLY A 298 -22.18 22.10 5.46
N ALA A 299 -21.32 21.09 5.55
CA ALA A 299 -20.83 20.57 6.82
C ALA A 299 -20.13 21.65 7.67
N SER A 300 -19.33 22.53 7.07
CA SER A 300 -18.64 23.60 7.80
C SER A 300 -19.58 24.64 8.42
N LYS A 301 -20.79 24.77 7.86
CA LYS A 301 -21.84 25.68 8.34
C LYS A 301 -22.88 24.96 9.20
N SER A 302 -22.89 23.63 9.20
CA SER A 302 -23.82 22.83 9.97
C SER A 302 -23.51 22.95 11.47
N GLY A 303 -24.52 23.38 12.23
CA GLY A 303 -24.43 23.45 13.69
C GLY A 303 -24.16 22.09 14.32
N PHE A 304 -24.74 21.02 13.77
CA PHE A 304 -24.52 19.64 14.21
C PHE A 304 -23.07 19.20 14.01
N VAL A 305 -22.52 19.38 12.80
CA VAL A 305 -21.12 19.04 12.52
C VAL A 305 -20.18 19.82 13.45
N GLY A 306 -20.46 21.10 13.68
CA GLY A 306 -19.73 21.91 14.66
C GLY A 306 -19.80 21.36 16.08
N LYS A 307 -20.95 20.83 16.52
CA LYS A 307 -21.10 20.15 17.82
C LYS A 307 -20.29 18.85 17.86
N VAL A 308 -20.42 17.97 16.87
CA VAL A 308 -19.68 16.70 16.77
C VAL A 308 -18.17 16.94 16.84
N LEU A 309 -17.65 17.87 16.04
CA LEU A 309 -16.20 18.18 16.01
C LEU A 309 -15.70 18.83 17.31
N LYS A 310 -16.58 19.39 18.14
CA LYS A 310 -16.25 19.96 19.46
C LYS A 310 -16.54 19.00 20.61
N ASP A 311 -17.24 17.90 20.38
CA ASP A 311 -17.58 16.93 21.41
C ASP A 311 -16.30 16.27 21.94
N GLN A 312 -16.08 16.39 23.24
CA GLN A 312 -14.88 15.86 23.89
C GLN A 312 -14.81 14.34 23.75
N ARG A 313 -15.94 13.63 23.83
CA ARG A 313 -15.99 12.16 23.67
C ARG A 313 -15.61 11.73 22.26
N PHE A 314 -16.00 12.51 21.25
CA PHE A 314 -15.61 12.27 19.86
C PHE A 314 -14.12 12.49 19.66
N ARG A 315 -13.57 13.58 20.23
CA ARG A 315 -12.13 13.85 20.21
C ARG A 315 -11.33 12.80 20.96
N ASP A 316 -11.83 12.34 22.10
CA ASP A 316 -11.23 11.30 22.92
C ASP A 316 -11.27 9.95 22.21
N CYS A 317 -12.38 9.61 21.56
CA CYS A 317 -12.43 8.43 20.70
C CYS A 317 -11.39 8.52 19.57
N ILE A 318 -11.29 9.67 18.90
CA ILE A 318 -10.30 9.95 17.85
C ILE A 318 -8.86 10.08 18.38
N SER A 319 -8.63 10.27 19.67
CA SER A 319 -7.28 10.28 20.24
C SER A 319 -6.90 8.91 20.82
N ALA A 320 -7.83 8.21 21.46
CA ALA A 320 -7.68 6.91 22.10
C ALA A 320 -7.27 5.81 21.11
N THR A 321 -7.96 5.70 19.97
CA THR A 321 -7.55 4.73 18.93
C THR A 321 -6.16 5.05 18.33
N ALA A 322 -5.62 6.24 18.57
CA ALA A 322 -4.38 6.77 18.03
C ALA A 322 -3.25 6.50 19.01
N GLY A 323 -3.52 6.72 20.30
CA GLY A 323 -2.71 6.26 21.40
C GLY A 323 -2.58 4.73 21.39
N ALA A 324 -3.69 3.99 21.21
CA ALA A 324 -3.66 2.54 21.13
C ALA A 324 -2.85 2.01 19.94
N ALA A 325 -3.00 2.59 18.74
CA ALA A 325 -2.24 2.18 17.57
C ALA A 325 -0.76 2.59 17.61
N ALA A 326 -0.45 3.77 18.17
CA ALA A 326 0.93 4.20 18.41
C ALA A 326 1.59 3.39 19.53
N ALA A 327 0.86 3.03 20.60
CA ALA A 327 1.34 2.21 21.71
C ALA A 327 1.50 0.73 21.32
N ALA A 328 0.73 0.22 20.36
CA ALA A 328 0.98 -1.08 19.74
C ALA A 328 2.31 -1.12 18.97
N GLY A 329 2.76 0.02 18.43
CA GLY A 329 4.06 0.17 17.77
C GLY A 329 5.22 0.55 18.70
N VAL A 330 4.94 1.12 19.86
CA VAL A 330 5.94 1.61 20.82
C VAL A 330 5.61 1.07 22.20
N ALA A 331 6.28 -0.02 22.59
CA ALA A 331 6.19 -0.60 23.92
C ALA A 331 6.47 0.46 25.01
N GLY A 332 5.44 0.97 25.70
CA GLY A 332 5.69 1.70 26.95
C GLY A 332 4.70 2.76 27.44
N VAL A 333 3.70 3.22 26.65
CA VAL A 333 2.75 4.24 27.16
C VAL A 333 1.32 3.70 27.10
N ALA A 334 0.88 3.18 28.24
CA ALA A 334 -0.32 2.38 28.42
C ALA A 334 -1.55 3.23 28.75
N GLN A 335 -2.25 3.73 27.73
CA GLN A 335 -3.70 3.89 27.84
C GLN A 335 -4.32 2.73 27.07
N LYS A 336 -4.45 1.58 27.77
CA LYS A 336 -4.85 0.30 27.17
C LYS A 336 -6.34 0.24 26.87
N SER A 337 -7.14 0.92 27.68
CA SER A 337 -8.60 0.96 27.57
C SER A 337 -9.12 2.39 27.55
N THR A 338 -10.27 2.59 26.91
CA THR A 338 -11.06 3.83 26.99
C THR A 338 -12.47 3.48 27.40
N GLU A 339 -12.94 4.13 28.47
CA GLU A 339 -14.28 3.96 29.01
C GLU A 339 -15.18 5.11 28.56
N PHE A 340 -16.31 4.80 27.95
CA PHE A 340 -17.36 5.76 27.61
C PHE A 340 -18.60 5.43 28.42
N ILE A 341 -19.12 6.42 29.15
CA ILE A 341 -20.42 6.29 29.80
C ILE A 341 -21.47 6.84 28.84
N LEU A 342 -22.34 5.94 28.39
CA LEU A 342 -23.45 6.18 27.49
C LEU A 342 -24.75 5.95 28.27
N TYR A 343 -25.87 6.52 27.83
CA TYR A 343 -27.15 6.40 28.53
C TYR A 343 -28.19 5.84 27.56
N ASP A 344 -28.72 4.64 27.83
CA ASP A 344 -29.93 4.11 27.15
C ASP A 344 -31.11 4.30 28.12
N GLY A 345 -31.69 5.50 28.11
CA GLY A 345 -32.72 5.89 29.08
C GLY A 345 -32.12 6.25 30.44
N GLU A 346 -32.61 5.61 31.51
CA GLU A 346 -32.19 5.89 32.89
C GLU A 346 -30.94 5.12 33.31
N THR A 347 -30.61 4.03 32.60
CA THR A 347 -29.47 3.19 32.95
C THR A 347 -28.23 3.63 32.17
N PRO A 348 -27.16 4.10 32.86
CA PRO A 348 -25.88 4.32 32.21
C PRO A 348 -25.30 2.97 31.80
N TYR A 349 -24.79 2.89 30.58
CA TYR A 349 -23.96 1.80 30.09
C TYR A 349 -22.53 2.28 29.99
N VAL A 350 -21.61 1.45 30.42
CA VAL A 350 -20.19 1.64 30.21
C VAL A 350 -19.77 0.83 29.01
N TRP A 351 -19.21 1.54 28.02
CA TRP A 351 -18.55 0.96 26.87
C TRP A 351 -17.05 1.03 27.12
N ASN A 352 -16.40 -0.12 27.31
CA ASN A 352 -14.96 -0.19 27.50
C ASN A 352 -14.32 -0.76 26.24
N ILE A 353 -13.46 0.04 25.61
CA ILE A 353 -12.72 -0.34 24.40
C ILE A 353 -11.27 -0.57 24.80
N ASP A 354 -10.85 -1.83 24.85
CA ASP A 354 -9.51 -2.24 25.27
C ASP A 354 -8.77 -2.94 24.14
N PHE A 355 -7.96 -2.17 23.42
CA PHE A 355 -7.17 -2.65 22.28
C PHE A 355 -6.01 -3.56 22.69
N SER A 356 -5.75 -3.69 24.00
CA SER A 356 -4.75 -4.64 24.49
C SER A 356 -5.28 -6.08 24.59
N ARG A 357 -6.61 -6.26 24.51
CA ARG A 357 -7.25 -7.58 24.52
C ARG A 357 -6.90 -8.35 23.27
N LYS A 358 -6.41 -9.58 23.46
CA LYS A 358 -6.13 -10.48 22.35
C LYS A 358 -7.31 -11.42 22.13
N LYS A 359 -7.47 -11.89 20.89
CA LYS A 359 -8.52 -12.86 20.56
C LYS A 359 -8.35 -14.14 21.38
N GLU A 360 -7.11 -14.52 21.66
CA GLU A 360 -6.73 -15.67 22.46
C GLU A 360 -7.00 -15.52 23.96
N ASP A 361 -7.53 -14.38 24.41
CA ASP A 361 -7.93 -14.17 25.81
C ASP A 361 -9.42 -14.51 26.04
N ILE A 362 -10.20 -14.72 24.96
CA ILE A 362 -11.64 -14.94 25.03
C ILE A 362 -12.01 -16.16 24.19
N PHE A 363 -12.36 -17.27 24.86
CA PHE A 363 -12.83 -18.47 24.18
C PHE A 363 -14.36 -18.48 24.19
N PRO A 364 -15.01 -18.51 23.01
CA PRO A 364 -16.42 -18.76 22.98
C PRO A 364 -16.64 -20.19 23.45
N SER A 365 -17.70 -20.36 24.21
CA SER A 365 -18.32 -21.67 24.38
C SER A 365 -18.63 -22.19 22.99
N PRO A 366 -18.44 -23.49 22.73
CA PRO A 366 -18.73 -24.06 21.42
C PRO A 366 -20.20 -23.81 21.06
N ALA A 367 -20.42 -22.80 20.20
CA ALA A 367 -21.74 -22.26 19.86
C ALA A 367 -22.69 -23.35 19.31
N ASN A 368 -22.11 -24.41 18.76
CA ASN A 368 -22.81 -25.50 18.11
C ASN A 368 -22.87 -26.81 18.93
N ALA A 369 -22.12 -26.92 20.04
CA ALA A 369 -22.03 -28.20 20.75
C ALA A 369 -23.31 -28.55 21.53
N ASN A 370 -24.08 -27.56 21.99
CA ASN A 370 -25.26 -27.80 22.84
C ASN A 370 -26.46 -26.90 22.55
N GLY A 371 -26.64 -26.48 21.29
CA GLY A 371 -27.85 -25.75 20.89
C GLY A 371 -28.04 -24.40 21.58
N GLY A 372 -26.95 -23.66 21.82
CA GLY A 372 -26.99 -22.34 22.46
C GLY A 372 -27.13 -22.34 23.99
N LYS A 373 -26.98 -23.50 24.65
CA LYS A 373 -26.93 -23.56 26.12
C LYS A 373 -25.70 -22.82 26.66
N GLN A 374 -25.84 -22.25 27.85
CA GLN A 374 -24.77 -21.63 28.63
C GLN A 374 -24.61 -22.39 29.93
N ILE A 375 -23.37 -22.70 30.32
CA ILE A 375 -23.07 -23.16 31.68
C ILE A 375 -23.23 -21.94 32.60
N ARG A 376 -23.96 -22.11 33.70
CA ARG A 376 -24.12 -21.09 34.73
C ARG A 376 -23.52 -21.61 36.02
N VAL A 377 -22.72 -20.79 36.68
CA VAL A 377 -22.18 -21.05 38.00
C VAL A 377 -22.71 -20.00 38.94
N TYR A 378 -23.30 -20.44 40.04
CA TYR A 378 -23.82 -19.61 41.12
C TYR A 378 -22.89 -19.77 42.30
N ASP A 379 -22.42 -18.70 42.91
CA ASP A 379 -21.65 -18.76 44.16
C ASP A 379 -22.27 -17.88 45.23
N SER A 380 -22.08 -18.29 46.49
CA SER A 380 -22.39 -17.46 47.65
C SER A 380 -21.29 -17.62 48.70
N THR A 381 -20.96 -16.51 49.33
CA THR A 381 -20.07 -16.45 50.50
C THR A 381 -20.85 -16.47 51.81
N GLU A 382 -22.18 -16.58 51.76
CA GLU A 382 -23.05 -16.63 52.93
C GLU A 382 -23.22 -18.07 53.42
N GLU A 383 -23.14 -18.28 54.73
CA GLU A 383 -23.23 -19.62 55.35
C GLU A 383 -24.65 -20.22 55.29
N ASP A 384 -25.67 -19.39 55.03
CA ASP A 384 -27.08 -19.80 55.00
C ASP A 384 -27.47 -20.53 53.71
N GLY A 385 -26.58 -20.53 52.71
CA GLY A 385 -26.76 -21.27 51.47
C GLY A 385 -27.79 -20.68 50.52
N HIS A 386 -28.23 -19.44 50.75
CA HIS A 386 -29.11 -18.77 49.82
C HIS A 386 -28.33 -18.21 48.62
N PHE A 387 -28.68 -18.72 47.43
CA PHE A 387 -28.29 -18.09 46.16
C PHE A 387 -29.27 -16.96 45.89
N ASP A 388 -28.82 -15.70 45.90
CA ASP A 388 -29.65 -14.58 45.47
C ASP A 388 -29.74 -14.57 43.93
N PRO A 389 -30.89 -14.91 43.33
CA PRO A 389 -31.02 -14.97 41.88
C PRO A 389 -30.85 -13.57 41.29
N GLY A 390 -29.85 -13.38 40.43
CA GLY A 390 -29.47 -12.07 39.88
C GLY A 390 -28.47 -11.28 40.71
N GLY A 391 -27.90 -11.88 41.76
CA GLY A 391 -26.80 -11.33 42.55
C GLY A 391 -25.46 -11.30 41.79
N THR A 392 -24.41 -10.79 42.44
CA THR A 392 -23.06 -10.69 41.85
C THR A 392 -22.33 -12.02 41.67
N GLY A 393 -22.85 -13.11 42.25
CA GLY A 393 -22.25 -14.46 42.19
C GLY A 393 -22.76 -15.31 41.01
N GLU A 394 -23.21 -14.71 39.91
CA GLU A 394 -23.63 -15.47 38.72
C GLU A 394 -22.63 -15.34 37.58
N HIS A 395 -22.06 -16.48 37.17
CA HIS A 395 -21.04 -16.58 36.14
C HIS A 395 -21.48 -17.48 34.98
N PHE A 396 -21.19 -17.06 33.73
CA PHE A 396 -21.76 -17.68 32.53
C PHE A 396 -20.71 -17.94 31.46
N THR A 397 -20.85 -19.07 30.79
CA THR A 397 -20.15 -19.27 29.51
C THR A 397 -20.95 -18.61 28.38
N TYR A 398 -20.29 -17.89 27.47
CA TYR A 398 -20.96 -17.20 26.34
C TYR A 398 -20.51 -17.78 25.01
N SER A 399 -21.40 -17.77 24.01
CA SER A 399 -21.12 -18.28 22.65
C SER A 399 -20.37 -17.30 21.75
N ASP A 400 -20.28 -16.03 22.16
CA ASP A 400 -19.55 -14.99 21.43
C ASP A 400 -18.11 -14.82 21.97
N TYR A 401 -17.31 -14.02 21.26
CA TYR A 401 -15.97 -13.60 21.68
C TYR A 401 -16.00 -12.31 22.50
N LYS A 402 -17.17 -11.87 22.97
CA LYS A 402 -17.28 -10.58 23.65
C LYS A 402 -16.83 -10.71 25.10
N PRO A 403 -16.04 -9.77 25.61
CA PRO A 403 -15.78 -9.69 27.04
C PRO A 403 -17.11 -9.47 27.77
N HIS A 404 -17.38 -10.29 28.79
CA HIS A 404 -18.49 -10.09 29.72
C HIS A 404 -17.92 -10.13 31.13
N ARG A 405 -18.38 -9.24 32.00
CA ARG A 405 -17.87 -9.11 33.38
C ARG A 405 -17.90 -10.44 34.15
N ASN A 406 -18.90 -11.26 33.89
CA ASN A 406 -19.12 -12.54 34.55
C ASN A 406 -18.87 -13.74 33.62
N ARG A 407 -18.01 -13.58 32.61
CA ARG A 407 -17.66 -14.67 31.69
C ARG A 407 -16.86 -15.76 32.39
N LEU A 408 -17.32 -17.00 32.23
CA LEU A 408 -16.54 -18.22 32.41
C LEU A 408 -15.87 -18.60 31.09
N GLN A 409 -14.56 -18.79 31.13
CA GLN A 409 -13.80 -19.31 30.01
C GLN A 409 -14.05 -20.82 29.89
N TYR A 410 -14.61 -21.23 28.75
CA TYR A 410 -14.96 -22.62 28.48
C TYR A 410 -13.70 -23.50 28.39
N GLU A 411 -13.70 -24.64 29.08
CA GLU A 411 -12.58 -25.60 29.15
C GLU A 411 -11.23 -24.96 29.51
N ARG A 412 -11.28 -23.88 30.31
CA ARG A 412 -10.11 -23.20 30.87
C ARG A 412 -10.31 -22.96 32.35
N CYS A 413 -9.19 -22.84 33.06
CA CYS A 413 -9.22 -22.47 34.46
C CYS A 413 -9.63 -21.00 34.60
N ASN A 414 -10.59 -20.74 35.48
CA ASN A 414 -11.04 -19.42 35.88
C ASN A 414 -10.62 -19.20 37.32
N ALA A 415 -9.74 -18.23 37.55
CA ALA A 415 -9.33 -17.86 38.90
C ALA A 415 -10.46 -17.06 39.58
N VAL A 416 -10.99 -17.56 40.70
CA VAL A 416 -12.14 -16.97 41.42
C VAL A 416 -11.85 -15.52 41.83
N LYS A 417 -10.62 -15.20 42.22
CA LYS A 417 -10.21 -13.81 42.55
C LYS A 417 -10.48 -12.77 41.45
N THR A 418 -10.76 -13.20 40.22
CA THR A 418 -11.03 -12.29 39.09
C THR A 418 -12.53 -11.99 38.90
N TRP A 419 -13.39 -12.68 39.65
CA TRP A 419 -14.85 -12.59 39.53
C TRP A 419 -15.40 -11.29 40.13
N ASP A 420 -14.74 -10.77 41.17
CA ASP A 420 -15.02 -9.47 41.76
C ASP A 420 -13.76 -8.60 41.79
N ALA A 421 -13.94 -7.28 41.71
CA ALA A 421 -12.81 -6.34 41.64
C ALA A 421 -11.95 -6.31 42.91
N SER A 422 -12.48 -6.79 44.05
CA SER A 422 -11.77 -6.88 45.32
C SER A 422 -11.02 -8.21 45.52
N GLY A 423 -11.28 -9.23 44.69
CA GLY A 423 -10.87 -10.61 44.94
C GLY A 423 -11.46 -11.20 46.22
N PHE A 424 -12.58 -10.66 46.70
CA PHE A 424 -13.17 -11.04 47.99
C PHE A 424 -13.70 -12.47 47.97
N THR A 425 -14.20 -12.95 46.83
CA THR A 425 -14.78 -14.29 46.66
C THR A 425 -13.76 -15.42 46.76
N ASP A 426 -12.47 -15.15 46.53
CA ASP A 426 -11.41 -16.15 46.58
C ASP A 426 -11.26 -16.74 47.99
N ASN A 427 -11.30 -18.07 48.10
CA ASN A 427 -11.26 -18.78 49.38
C ASN A 427 -12.37 -18.33 50.36
N ARG A 428 -13.56 -17.99 49.84
CA ARG A 428 -14.74 -17.63 50.67
C ARG A 428 -16.06 -18.21 50.18
N ILE A 429 -16.03 -19.02 49.13
CA ILE A 429 -17.23 -19.65 48.59
C ILE A 429 -17.68 -20.72 49.59
N SER A 430 -18.87 -20.52 50.15
CA SER A 430 -19.54 -21.42 51.10
C SER A 430 -20.72 -22.17 50.46
N ALA A 431 -21.26 -21.68 49.34
CA ALA A 431 -22.26 -22.38 48.54
C ALA A 431 -21.98 -22.24 47.04
N ILE A 432 -22.28 -23.27 46.26
CA ILE A 432 -22.05 -23.26 44.81
C ILE A 432 -23.10 -24.06 44.03
N GLY A 433 -23.55 -23.51 42.91
CA GLY A 433 -24.48 -24.13 41.96
C GLY A 433 -23.87 -24.22 40.56
N VAL A 434 -24.17 -25.29 39.83
CA VAL A 434 -23.78 -25.45 38.42
C VAL A 434 -24.96 -25.90 37.60
N ASP A 435 -25.23 -25.18 36.51
CA ASP A 435 -26.34 -25.37 35.60
C ASP A 435 -25.86 -25.62 34.17
N ASN A 436 -26.56 -26.51 33.45
CA ASN A 436 -26.31 -26.86 32.04
C ASN A 436 -24.89 -27.32 31.70
N GLY A 437 -24.15 -27.89 32.66
CA GLY A 437 -22.77 -28.32 32.45
C GLY A 437 -22.19 -29.06 33.65
N CYS A 438 -20.87 -29.24 33.63
CA CYS A 438 -20.08 -29.74 34.74
C CYS A 438 -18.92 -28.79 35.01
N CYS A 439 -18.66 -28.50 36.28
CA CYS A 439 -17.48 -27.76 36.70
C CYS A 439 -16.67 -28.54 37.75
N ALA A 440 -15.36 -28.36 37.68
CA ALA A 440 -14.37 -28.85 38.63
C ALA A 440 -13.85 -27.66 39.44
N MET A 441 -13.77 -27.83 40.76
CA MET A 441 -13.38 -26.81 41.73
C MET A 441 -12.01 -27.15 42.29
N TYR A 442 -11.15 -26.15 42.47
CA TYR A 442 -9.75 -26.32 42.84
C TYR A 442 -9.36 -25.37 43.97
N ASP A 443 -8.41 -25.80 44.80
CA ASP A 443 -7.79 -24.97 45.86
C ASP A 443 -6.68 -24.02 45.35
N ASP A 444 -6.44 -24.00 44.04
CA ASP A 444 -5.50 -23.09 43.40
C ASP A 444 -6.10 -22.43 42.15
N GLU A 445 -5.56 -21.27 41.79
CA GLU A 445 -6.05 -20.42 40.70
C GLU A 445 -5.76 -20.97 39.29
N ASN A 446 -4.88 -21.95 39.15
CA ASN A 446 -4.46 -22.55 37.88
C ASN A 446 -5.12 -23.92 37.62
N CYS A 447 -5.98 -24.37 38.54
CA CYS A 447 -6.69 -25.63 38.44
C CYS A 447 -5.75 -26.82 38.27
N ALA A 448 -4.69 -26.91 39.07
CA ALA A 448 -3.76 -28.02 39.01
C ALA A 448 -4.44 -29.35 39.42
N GLY A 449 -4.12 -30.47 38.77
CA GLY A 449 -4.81 -31.74 39.09
C GLY A 449 -4.68 -32.18 40.57
N ASN A 450 -3.64 -31.75 41.28
CA ASN A 450 -3.41 -32.07 42.69
C ASN A 450 -4.19 -31.18 43.69
N SER A 451 -4.77 -30.06 43.24
CA SER A 451 -5.61 -29.15 44.04
C SER A 451 -7.11 -29.42 43.87
N LEU A 452 -7.47 -30.46 43.12
CA LEU A 452 -8.87 -30.79 42.85
C LEU A 452 -9.62 -31.03 44.18
N LEU A 453 -10.62 -30.19 44.43
CA LEU A 453 -11.51 -30.30 45.57
C LEU A 453 -12.62 -31.30 45.26
N PHE A 454 -13.45 -30.98 44.26
CA PHE A 454 -14.57 -31.81 43.82
C PHE A 454 -15.03 -31.41 42.41
N THR A 455 -15.93 -32.22 41.84
CA THR A 455 -16.64 -31.90 40.60
C THR A 455 -18.15 -31.94 40.83
N MET A 456 -18.89 -31.18 40.05
CA MET A 456 -20.35 -31.18 40.08
C MET A 456 -20.96 -30.86 38.73
N ALA A 457 -22.09 -31.48 38.43
CA ALA A 457 -22.84 -31.26 37.20
C ALA A 457 -24.32 -31.08 37.50
N ASN A 458 -24.93 -30.03 36.94
CA ASN A 458 -26.37 -29.74 37.00
C ASN A 458 -26.97 -29.92 38.40
N ARG A 459 -26.30 -29.34 39.41
CA ARG A 459 -26.69 -29.46 40.82
C ARG A 459 -26.31 -28.21 41.59
N GLU A 460 -26.89 -28.08 42.78
CA GLU A 460 -26.58 -27.03 43.76
C GLU A 460 -26.11 -27.66 45.06
N ASP A 461 -25.12 -27.05 45.70
CA ASP A 461 -24.69 -27.35 47.07
C ASP A 461 -24.76 -26.06 47.88
N GLY A 462 -25.82 -25.93 48.68
CA GLY A 462 -26.07 -24.76 49.51
C GLY A 462 -25.13 -24.65 50.71
N ASN A 463 -24.33 -25.66 51.05
CA ASN A 463 -23.40 -25.55 52.17
C ASN A 463 -22.23 -26.52 51.98
N LEU A 464 -21.13 -26.00 51.47
CA LEU A 464 -19.88 -26.72 51.29
C LEU A 464 -19.31 -27.13 52.65
N LYS A 465 -18.92 -28.39 52.77
CA LYS A 465 -18.45 -28.95 54.05
C LYS A 465 -16.97 -29.22 54.06
N ASN A 466 -16.39 -29.20 55.26
CA ASN A 466 -15.01 -29.58 55.54
C ASN A 466 -14.01 -28.73 54.72
N LYS A 467 -12.97 -29.37 54.18
CA LYS A 467 -11.91 -28.76 53.36
C LYS A 467 -12.39 -28.08 52.07
N HIS A 468 -13.68 -28.15 51.75
CA HIS A 468 -14.26 -27.53 50.56
C HIS A 468 -14.86 -26.16 50.86
N ASN A 469 -15.26 -25.90 52.10
CA ASN A 469 -15.75 -24.60 52.52
C ASN A 469 -14.61 -23.59 52.46
N ASP A 470 -14.83 -22.45 51.81
CA ASP A 470 -13.88 -21.33 51.78
C ASP A 470 -12.51 -21.72 51.21
N ALA A 471 -12.46 -22.70 50.32
CA ALA A 471 -11.21 -23.23 49.76
C ALA A 471 -11.13 -23.10 48.23
N ILE A 472 -12.19 -22.64 47.56
CA ILE A 472 -12.23 -22.60 46.10
C ILE A 472 -11.50 -21.34 45.61
N SER A 473 -10.45 -21.55 44.81
CA SER A 473 -9.68 -20.51 44.12
C SER A 473 -9.69 -20.64 42.60
N GLY A 474 -10.02 -21.81 42.07
CA GLY A 474 -10.06 -22.07 40.64
C GLY A 474 -11.28 -22.88 40.23
N ILE A 475 -11.88 -22.54 39.09
CA ILE A 475 -13.03 -23.26 38.52
C ILE A 475 -12.79 -23.54 37.03
N TRP A 476 -12.96 -24.80 36.64
CA TRP A 476 -12.87 -25.25 35.25
C TRP A 476 -14.20 -25.87 34.82
N CYS A 477 -14.78 -25.45 33.70
CA CYS A 477 -16.11 -25.89 33.27
C CYS A 477 -16.14 -26.46 31.84
N THR A 478 -16.98 -27.47 31.63
CA THR A 478 -17.28 -28.09 30.33
C THR A 478 -18.74 -28.51 30.24
N PHE A 479 -19.25 -28.72 29.03
CA PHE A 479 -20.59 -29.27 28.83
C PHE A 479 -20.65 -30.80 29.05
N ASN A 480 -19.50 -31.46 29.14
CA ASN A 480 -19.45 -32.88 29.44
C ASN A 480 -19.87 -33.12 30.91
N VAL A 481 -20.92 -33.91 31.12
CA VAL A 481 -21.50 -34.18 32.45
C VAL A 481 -20.53 -34.79 33.46
N ASP A 482 -19.44 -35.42 33.00
CA ASP A 482 -18.43 -36.04 33.88
C ASP A 482 -17.19 -35.14 34.12
N CYS A 483 -17.25 -33.87 33.69
CA CYS A 483 -16.12 -32.95 33.72
C CYS A 483 -14.89 -33.54 33.01
N THR A 484 -15.10 -34.25 31.89
CA THR A 484 -14.01 -34.86 31.11
C THR A 484 -13.15 -33.77 30.48
N GLY A 485 -11.83 -33.90 30.58
CA GLY A 485 -10.87 -32.93 30.04
C GLY A 485 -10.36 -31.90 31.05
N ARG A 486 -10.84 -31.96 32.30
CA ARG A 486 -10.29 -31.16 33.40
C ARG A 486 -8.80 -31.49 33.63
N PRO A 487 -7.97 -30.51 34.03
CA PRO A 487 -6.53 -30.72 34.24
C PRO A 487 -6.15 -31.74 35.33
#